data_AF-A0A5M3M8T3-F1
#
_entry.id   AF-A0A5M3M8T3-F1
#
_cell.length_a   1.000
_cell.length_b   1.000
_cell.length_c   1.000
_cell.angle_alpha   90.00
_cell.angle_beta   90.00
_cell.angle_gamma   90.00
#
_symmetry.space_group_name_H-M   'P 1'
#
loop_
_entity.id
_entity.type
_entity.pdbx_description
1 polymer ?
#
loop_
_entity_poly.entity_id
_entity_poly.type
_entity_poly.pdbx_seq_one_letter_code
_entity_poly.pdbx_strand_id
1 'polypeptide(L)'
;IYPWPVNMLHYLVLRPNTRYTPTRPVGAANLPYTLPPRAVQTLGSPVRLFAQSAVALGPWGTAMWFDSHADEWAGPSDAGQRLAGEALDARAAIRAGAGAGAGEPWGVTTSSAASAASMVFASRNDDGWTRIAMDEEAGRVALGCADGNIVLYDYA
;
A
#
# COMPACT_ATOMS: atom_id res chain seq x y z
N ILE A 1 8.74 27.87 1.14
CA ILE A 1 8.74 26.41 1.36
C ILE A 1 8.09 25.79 0.13
N TYR A 2 8.90 25.20 -0.75
CA TYR A 2 8.36 24.41 -1.86
C TYR A 2 7.79 23.12 -1.25
N PRO A 3 6.55 22.71 -1.58
CA PRO A 3 6.08 21.40 -1.18
C PRO A 3 6.95 20.38 -1.91
N TRP A 4 7.77 19.64 -1.15
CA TRP A 4 8.48 18.50 -1.70
C TRP A 4 7.45 17.55 -2.33
N PRO A 5 7.77 16.89 -3.46
CA PRO A 5 6.87 15.91 -4.02
C PRO A 5 6.58 14.87 -2.96
N VAL A 6 5.33 14.85 -2.48
CA VAL A 6 4.84 13.82 -1.57
C VAL A 6 4.94 12.52 -2.36
N ASN A 7 5.78 11.60 -1.91
CA ASN A 7 5.80 10.28 -2.52
C ASN A 7 4.45 9.62 -2.32
N MET A 8 3.99 8.90 -3.33
CA MET A 8 2.62 8.38 -3.40
C MET A 8 2.66 6.87 -3.54
N LEU A 9 1.75 6.20 -2.83
CA LEU A 9 1.44 4.80 -3.09
C LEU A 9 0.14 4.73 -3.88
N HIS A 10 0.18 4.07 -5.03
CA HIS A 10 -1.01 3.85 -5.86
C HIS A 10 -1.57 2.45 -5.60
N TYR A 11 -2.80 2.40 -5.09
CA TYR A 11 -3.53 1.15 -4.97
C TYR A 11 -4.27 0.87 -6.28
N LEU A 12 -3.77 -0.13 -7.01
CA LEU A 12 -4.33 -0.61 -8.28
C LEU A 12 -4.93 -2.00 -8.08
N VAL A 13 -6.08 -2.26 -8.71
CA VAL A 13 -6.76 -3.56 -8.66
C VAL A 13 -6.85 -4.18 -10.05
N LEU A 14 -6.45 -5.45 -10.15
CA LEU A 14 -6.70 -6.32 -11.29
C LEU A 14 -8.01 -7.06 -11.09
N ARG A 15 -8.89 -7.03 -12.09
CA ARG A 15 -10.15 -7.77 -12.02
C ARG A 15 -10.02 -9.14 -12.66
N PRO A 16 -10.62 -10.19 -12.08
CA PRO A 16 -10.72 -11.47 -12.75
C PRO A 16 -11.37 -11.33 -14.12
N ASN A 17 -10.78 -11.96 -15.13
CA ASN A 17 -11.37 -12.02 -16.45
C ASN A 17 -12.43 -13.13 -16.47
N THR A 18 -13.70 -12.78 -16.68
CA THR A 18 -14.81 -13.76 -16.69
C THR A 18 -14.72 -14.77 -17.85
N ARG A 19 -13.87 -14.52 -18.84
CA ARG A 19 -13.60 -15.43 -19.97
C ARG A 19 -12.39 -16.33 -19.75
N TYR A 20 -11.69 -16.20 -18.61
CA TYR A 20 -10.54 -17.03 -18.30
C TYR A 20 -10.96 -18.50 -18.19
N THR A 21 -10.21 -19.36 -18.85
CA THR A 21 -10.40 -20.81 -18.79
C THR A 21 -9.17 -21.46 -18.16
N PRO A 22 -9.27 -22.01 -16.93
CA PRO A 22 -8.12 -22.57 -16.21
C PRO A 22 -7.45 -23.76 -16.90
N THR A 23 -8.16 -24.47 -17.76
CA THR A 23 -7.64 -25.64 -18.51
C THR A 23 -6.84 -25.26 -19.75
N ARG A 24 -6.85 -23.99 -20.16
CA ARG A 24 -6.09 -23.49 -21.30
C ARG A 24 -4.80 -22.80 -20.82
N PRO A 25 -3.71 -22.84 -21.60
CA PRO A 25 -2.50 -22.11 -21.25
C PRO A 25 -2.77 -20.62 -21.13
N VAL A 26 -2.07 -19.96 -20.21
CA VAL A 26 -2.13 -18.50 -20.04
C VAL A 26 -1.46 -17.84 -21.25
N GLY A 27 -2.16 -16.90 -21.88
CA GLY A 27 -1.66 -16.17 -23.05
C GLY A 27 -2.57 -15.01 -23.42
N ALA A 28 -2.25 -14.28 -24.49
CA ALA A 28 -2.97 -13.06 -24.89
C ALA A 28 -4.49 -13.27 -25.09
N ALA A 29 -4.91 -14.48 -25.49
CA ALA A 29 -6.31 -14.85 -25.67
C ALA A 29 -6.96 -15.52 -24.42
N ASN A 30 -6.20 -15.78 -23.36
CA ASN A 30 -6.66 -16.46 -22.14
C ASN A 30 -5.94 -15.88 -20.89
N LEU A 31 -6.16 -14.60 -20.63
CA LEU A 31 -5.60 -13.92 -19.47
C LEU A 31 -6.47 -14.15 -18.23
N PRO A 32 -5.90 -14.41 -17.05
CA PRO A 32 -6.65 -14.58 -15.80
C PRO A 32 -7.27 -13.28 -15.29
N TYR A 33 -6.70 -12.13 -15.67
CA TYR A 33 -7.15 -10.81 -15.27
C TYR A 33 -7.38 -9.89 -16.46
N THR A 34 -8.32 -8.96 -16.32
CA THR A 34 -8.57 -7.90 -17.29
C THR A 34 -7.53 -6.79 -17.12
N LEU A 35 -6.92 -6.37 -18.23
CA LEU A 35 -5.98 -5.26 -18.30
C LEU A 35 -6.64 -4.03 -18.94
N PRO A 36 -6.21 -2.80 -18.60
CA PRO A 36 -5.18 -2.46 -17.61
C PRO A 36 -5.68 -2.57 -16.15
N PRO A 37 -4.77 -2.63 -15.15
CA PRO A 37 -5.14 -2.45 -13.75
C PRO A 37 -5.89 -1.13 -13.55
N ARG A 38 -6.83 -1.12 -12.60
CA ARG A 38 -7.61 0.07 -12.30
C ARG A 38 -7.16 0.73 -11.00
N ALA A 39 -6.87 2.02 -11.05
CA ALA A 39 -6.61 2.81 -9.86
C ALA A 39 -7.86 2.92 -8.99
N VAL A 40 -7.69 2.58 -7.71
CA VAL A 40 -8.75 2.67 -6.69
C VAL A 40 -8.47 3.86 -5.78
N GLN A 41 -7.23 3.99 -5.33
CA GLN A 41 -6.85 4.97 -4.32
C GLN A 41 -5.40 5.39 -4.51
N THR A 42 -5.08 6.62 -4.13
CA THR A 42 -3.71 7.10 -3.97
C THR A 42 -3.50 7.56 -2.54
N LEU A 43 -2.42 7.06 -1.92
CA LEU A 43 -2.07 7.31 -0.52
C LEU A 43 -0.83 8.20 -0.46
N GLY A 44 -0.85 9.18 0.44
CA GLY A 44 0.34 9.96 0.77
C GLY A 44 1.31 9.11 1.59
N SER A 45 2.56 9.02 1.13
CA SER A 45 3.59 8.20 1.77
C SER A 45 4.94 8.90 1.62
N PRO A 46 5.40 9.68 2.61
CA PRO A 46 6.67 10.38 2.52
C PRO A 46 7.82 9.37 2.55
N VAL A 47 8.23 8.83 1.42
CA VAL A 47 9.38 7.92 1.29
C VAL A 47 10.59 8.71 0.80
N ARG A 48 11.74 8.68 1.46
CA ARG A 48 12.95 9.31 0.88
C ARG A 48 13.36 8.59 -0.41
N LEU A 49 13.96 9.32 -1.34
CA LEU A 49 14.59 8.72 -2.51
C LEU A 49 15.67 7.73 -2.02
N PHE A 50 15.60 6.47 -2.48
CA PHE A 50 16.47 5.37 -2.05
C PHE A 50 16.30 4.85 -0.62
N ALA A 51 15.28 5.30 0.13
CA ALA A 51 14.96 4.66 1.40
C ALA A 51 14.45 3.23 1.16
N GLN A 52 14.77 2.37 2.13
CA GLN A 52 14.23 1.03 2.16
C GLN A 52 12.72 1.08 2.39
N SER A 53 11.98 0.50 1.45
CA SER A 53 10.53 0.37 1.51
C SER A 53 10.11 -1.10 1.45
N ALA A 54 8.99 -1.39 2.09
CA ALA A 54 8.31 -2.67 2.01
C ALA A 54 6.81 -2.41 2.14
N VAL A 55 5.99 -3.32 1.63
CA VAL A 55 4.53 -3.28 1.74
C VAL A 55 3.99 -4.68 2.03
N ALA A 56 2.97 -4.77 2.86
CA ALA A 56 2.18 -5.97 3.10
C ALA A 56 0.70 -5.64 2.89
N LEU A 57 -0.03 -6.61 2.32
CA LEU A 57 -1.48 -6.53 2.12
C LEU A 57 -2.11 -7.72 2.84
N GLY A 58 -3.01 -7.42 3.79
CA GLY A 58 -3.79 -8.40 4.51
C GLY A 58 -5.03 -8.87 3.73
N PRO A 59 -5.56 -10.05 4.07
CA PRO A 59 -6.70 -10.66 3.39
C PRO A 59 -8.00 -9.85 3.47
N TRP A 60 -8.16 -8.94 4.44
CA TRP A 60 -9.35 -8.09 4.58
C TRP A 60 -9.15 -6.66 4.10
N GLY A 61 -8.06 -6.41 3.38
CA GLY A 61 -7.80 -5.14 2.73
C GLY A 61 -6.98 -4.18 3.56
N THR A 62 -6.36 -4.60 4.67
CA THR A 62 -5.39 -3.74 5.35
C THR A 62 -4.08 -3.71 4.57
N ALA A 63 -3.59 -2.51 4.25
CA ALA A 63 -2.24 -2.29 3.74
C ALA A 63 -1.35 -1.74 4.84
N MET A 64 -0.12 -2.25 4.92
CA MET A 64 0.95 -1.66 5.73
C MET A 64 2.18 -1.44 4.87
N TRP A 65 2.92 -0.37 5.13
CA TRP A 65 4.14 -0.04 4.42
C TRP A 65 5.15 0.67 5.32
N PHE A 66 6.40 0.67 4.87
CA PHE A 66 7.40 1.58 5.40
C PHE A 66 7.37 2.88 4.63
N ASP A 67 7.25 3.99 5.35
CA ASP A 67 7.62 5.30 4.85
C ASP A 67 8.68 5.94 5.73
N SER A 68 9.22 7.06 5.29
CA SER A 68 10.24 7.79 6.02
C SER A 68 9.61 8.58 7.14
N HIS A 69 10.22 8.46 8.33
CA HIS A 69 9.85 9.30 9.45
C HIS A 69 10.29 10.74 9.15
N ALA A 70 9.34 11.60 8.78
CA ALA A 70 9.52 13.03 8.76
C ALA A 70 8.89 13.57 10.05
N ASP A 71 9.72 13.82 11.06
CA ASP A 71 9.26 14.58 12.21
C ASP A 71 8.91 15.99 11.69
N GLU A 72 7.60 16.28 11.59
CA GLU A 72 7.06 17.38 10.77
C GLU A 72 7.61 18.76 11.16
N TRP A 73 8.17 18.88 12.36
CA TRP A 73 8.78 20.10 12.88
C TRP A 73 10.25 20.29 12.51
N ALA A 74 11.03 19.21 12.35
CA ALA A 74 12.48 19.28 12.21
C ALA A 74 12.98 19.33 10.74
N GLY A 75 12.06 19.21 9.78
CA GLY A 75 12.41 19.12 8.37
C GLY A 75 12.73 17.68 7.94
N PRO A 76 13.16 17.48 6.68
CA PRO A 76 13.46 16.15 6.17
C PRO A 76 14.61 15.53 6.97
N SER A 77 14.32 14.43 7.67
CA SER A 77 15.34 13.62 8.36
C SER A 77 16.06 12.71 7.37
N ASP A 78 17.39 12.69 7.39
CA ASP A 78 18.22 11.83 6.52
C ASP A 78 18.07 10.34 6.82
N ALA A 79 17.52 9.99 7.99
CA ALA A 79 17.27 8.63 8.44
C ALA A 79 15.94 8.51 9.18
N GLY A 80 15.49 7.29 9.41
CA GLY A 80 14.30 6.97 10.18
C GLY A 80 13.18 6.42 9.31
N GLN A 81 12.50 5.42 9.85
CA GLN A 81 11.40 4.69 9.23
C GLN A 81 10.18 4.72 10.12
N ARG A 82 9.01 4.66 9.48
CA ARG A 82 7.72 4.54 10.12
C ARG A 82 6.95 3.39 9.48
N LEU A 83 6.39 2.53 10.33
CA LEU A 83 5.42 1.52 9.95
C LEU A 83 4.05 2.19 9.89
N ALA A 84 3.61 2.46 8.67
CA ALA A 84 2.36 3.09 8.33
C ALA A 84 1.35 2.05 7.84
N GLY A 85 0.05 2.34 7.96
CA GLY A 85 -0.97 1.50 7.34
C GLY A 85 -2.32 2.17 7.18
N GLU A 86 -3.17 1.51 6.39
CA GLU A 86 -4.53 1.93 6.07
C GLU A 86 -5.41 0.73 5.73
N ALA A 87 -6.66 0.75 6.21
CA ALA A 87 -7.68 -0.17 5.76
C ALA A 87 -8.19 0.29 4.38
N LEU A 88 -7.86 -0.45 3.34
CA LEU A 88 -8.28 -0.18 1.97
C LEU A 88 -9.74 -0.60 1.80
N ASP A 89 -10.56 0.27 1.20
CA ASP A 89 -11.94 -0.10 0.85
C ASP A 89 -11.97 -1.02 -0.39
N ALA A 90 -11.66 -2.31 -0.17
CA ALA A 90 -11.73 -3.35 -1.19
C ALA A 90 -13.15 -3.51 -1.76
N ARG A 91 -14.19 -3.20 -0.97
CA ARG A 91 -15.59 -3.26 -1.42
C ARG A 91 -15.97 -2.08 -2.30
N ALA A 92 -15.44 -0.88 -2.07
CA ALA A 92 -15.53 0.23 -3.03
C ALA A 92 -14.76 -0.09 -4.31
N ALA A 93 -13.59 -0.71 -4.23
CA ALA A 93 -12.83 -1.16 -5.41
C ALA A 93 -13.66 -2.11 -6.31
N ILE A 94 -14.33 -3.08 -5.68
CA ILE A 94 -15.22 -4.05 -6.35
C ILE A 94 -16.49 -3.36 -6.87
N ARG A 95 -17.19 -2.56 -6.05
CA ARG A 95 -18.45 -1.88 -6.40
C ARG A 95 -18.29 -0.83 -7.49
N ALA A 96 -17.25 -0.02 -7.42
CA ALA A 96 -16.91 0.93 -8.48
C ALA A 96 -16.63 0.21 -9.81
N GLY A 97 -16.44 -1.11 -9.80
CA GLY A 97 -16.21 -1.91 -10.98
C GLY A 97 -17.41 -2.62 -11.58
N ALA A 98 -18.48 -2.81 -10.82
CA ALA A 98 -19.70 -3.45 -11.32
C ALA A 98 -20.59 -2.50 -12.15
N GLY A 99 -20.43 -1.17 -12.01
CA GLY A 99 -21.42 -0.19 -12.47
C GLY A 99 -21.03 0.70 -13.65
N ALA A 100 -19.91 0.48 -14.33
CA ALA A 100 -19.40 1.50 -15.23
C ALA A 100 -19.11 0.95 -16.63
N GLY A 101 -20.05 1.29 -17.52
CA GLY A 101 -19.86 1.27 -18.95
C GLY A 101 -18.77 2.25 -19.39
N ALA A 102 -18.22 1.98 -20.56
CA ALA A 102 -17.21 2.79 -21.22
C ALA A 102 -17.66 4.26 -21.36
N GLY A 103 -17.12 5.18 -20.56
CA GLY A 103 -17.32 6.61 -20.82
C GLY A 103 -17.07 7.60 -19.68
N GLU A 104 -17.15 7.20 -18.41
CA GLU A 104 -17.06 8.17 -17.31
C GLU A 104 -15.62 8.32 -16.75
N PRO A 105 -15.15 9.55 -16.43
CA PRO A 105 -13.87 9.80 -15.80
C PRO A 105 -13.94 9.31 -14.35
N TRP A 106 -13.44 8.09 -14.18
CA TRP A 106 -13.43 7.32 -12.94
C TRP A 106 -12.94 8.13 -11.73
N GLY A 107 -13.79 8.29 -10.73
CA GLY A 107 -13.46 8.89 -9.44
C GLY A 107 -12.40 8.06 -8.71
N VAL A 108 -11.12 8.34 -8.99
CA VAL A 108 -10.03 7.95 -8.11
C VAL A 108 -10.28 8.69 -6.81
N THR A 109 -10.47 7.96 -5.71
CA THR A 109 -10.46 8.59 -4.40
C THR A 109 -9.02 8.99 -4.12
N THR A 110 -8.68 10.23 -4.45
CA THR A 110 -7.48 10.87 -3.96
C THR A 110 -7.72 11.15 -2.48
N SER A 111 -7.15 10.32 -1.61
CA SER A 111 -6.88 10.74 -0.25
C SER A 111 -5.92 11.93 -0.38
N SER A 112 -6.38 13.13 -0.03
CA SER A 112 -5.58 14.35 -0.19
C SER A 112 -4.22 14.20 0.49
N ALA A 113 -3.22 14.97 0.06
CA ALA A 113 -1.88 15.01 0.65
C ALA A 113 -1.84 15.26 2.18
N ALA A 114 -2.99 15.59 2.81
CA ALA A 114 -3.16 15.70 4.26
C ALA A 114 -3.53 14.38 4.98
N SER A 115 -3.77 13.28 4.26
CA SER A 115 -3.77 11.94 4.87
C SER A 115 -2.36 11.36 4.73
N ALA A 116 -1.52 11.69 5.69
CA ALA A 116 -0.55 10.73 6.19
C ALA A 116 -1.27 9.39 6.45
N ALA A 117 -0.51 8.28 6.49
CA ALA A 117 -1.03 6.96 6.85
C ALA A 117 -2.18 7.05 7.86
N SER A 118 -3.33 6.44 7.53
CA SER A 118 -4.50 6.47 8.42
C SER A 118 -4.14 6.00 9.85
N MET A 119 -3.14 5.11 9.94
CA MET A 119 -2.57 4.63 11.19
C MET A 119 -1.03 4.58 11.13
N VAL A 120 -0.40 4.90 12.26
CA VAL A 120 1.04 4.71 12.50
C VAL A 120 1.20 3.70 13.63
N PHE A 121 1.87 2.59 13.35
CA PHE A 121 2.02 1.49 14.30
C PHE A 121 3.33 1.57 15.07
N ALA A 122 4.40 2.02 14.41
CA ALA A 122 5.71 2.16 15.03
C ALA A 122 6.57 3.14 14.24
N SER A 123 7.55 3.75 14.90
CA SER A 123 8.59 4.56 14.27
C SER A 123 9.97 4.25 14.86
N ARG A 124 11.00 4.60 14.12
CA ARG A 124 12.40 4.50 14.51
C ARG A 124 13.22 5.59 13.85
N ASN A 125 14.33 5.94 14.48
CA ASN A 125 15.25 6.97 14.01
C ASN A 125 16.30 6.44 13.02
N ASP A 126 16.40 5.11 12.87
CA ASP A 126 17.26 4.44 11.88
C ASP A 126 16.45 3.80 10.75
N ASP A 127 17.16 3.31 9.72
CA ASP A 127 16.59 2.62 8.56
C ASP A 127 16.79 1.09 8.62
N GLY A 128 16.73 0.54 9.83
CA GLY A 128 17.03 -0.88 10.06
C GLY A 128 15.92 -1.85 9.66
N TRP A 129 14.69 -1.43 9.37
CA TRP A 129 13.61 -2.34 8.95
C TRP A 129 13.65 -2.62 7.45
N THR A 130 13.41 -3.89 7.10
CA THR A 130 13.66 -4.41 5.76
C THR A 130 12.51 -5.17 5.10
N ARG A 131 11.65 -5.78 5.92
CA ARG A 131 10.52 -6.61 5.49
C ARG A 131 9.33 -6.41 6.43
N ILE A 132 8.13 -6.55 5.88
CA ILE A 132 6.86 -6.56 6.62
C ILE A 132 6.14 -7.85 6.27
N ALA A 133 5.62 -8.53 7.29
CA ALA A 133 4.59 -9.54 7.13
C ALA A 133 3.47 -9.25 8.13
N MET A 134 2.23 -9.53 7.74
CA MET A 134 1.05 -9.32 8.57
C MET A 134 0.26 -10.61 8.64
N ASP A 135 -0.20 -10.94 9.83
CA ASP A 135 -1.32 -11.84 10.06
C ASP A 135 -2.48 -11.00 10.57
N GLU A 136 -3.37 -10.64 9.64
CA GLU A 136 -4.48 -9.76 9.95
C GLU A 136 -5.48 -10.44 10.91
N GLU A 137 -5.60 -11.78 10.85
CA GLU A 137 -6.52 -12.59 11.66
C GLU A 137 -6.09 -12.66 13.11
N ALA A 138 -4.80 -12.86 13.33
CA ALA A 138 -4.22 -12.84 14.66
C ALA A 138 -3.94 -11.43 15.18
N GLY A 139 -4.09 -10.39 14.35
CA GLY A 139 -3.74 -9.01 14.70
C GLY A 139 -2.23 -8.83 14.96
N ARG A 140 -1.39 -9.43 14.11
CA ARG A 140 0.07 -9.47 14.27
C ARG A 140 0.82 -8.89 13.09
N VAL A 141 1.93 -8.23 13.39
CA VAL A 141 2.89 -7.75 12.40
C VAL A 141 4.28 -8.26 12.75
N ALA A 142 4.98 -8.83 11.77
CA ALA A 142 6.38 -9.18 11.86
C ALA A 142 7.21 -8.26 10.98
N LEU A 143 8.25 -7.66 11.56
CA LEU A 143 9.22 -6.83 10.86
C LEU A 143 10.58 -7.51 10.84
N GLY A 144 11.17 -7.64 9.65
CA GLY A 144 12.55 -8.08 9.50
C GLY A 144 13.51 -6.90 9.65
N CYS A 145 14.59 -7.08 10.40
CA CYS A 145 15.62 -6.06 10.61
C CYS A 145 16.91 -6.39 9.84
N ALA A 146 17.70 -5.37 9.51
CA ALA A 146 18.96 -5.49 8.77
C ALA A 146 20.05 -6.24 9.56
N ASP A 147 19.94 -6.27 10.88
CA ASP A 147 20.80 -7.02 11.80
C ASP A 147 20.41 -8.51 11.92
N GLY A 148 19.38 -8.96 11.19
CA GLY A 148 18.87 -10.32 11.21
C GLY A 148 17.81 -10.59 12.29
N ASN A 149 17.47 -9.60 13.12
CA ASN A 149 16.41 -9.75 14.11
C ASN A 149 15.00 -9.68 13.48
N ILE A 150 14.03 -10.29 14.16
CA ILE A 150 12.61 -10.18 13.83
C ILE A 150 11.90 -9.51 15.01
N VAL A 151 11.18 -8.42 14.74
CA VAL A 151 10.36 -7.73 15.72
C VAL A 151 8.90 -8.09 15.47
N LEU A 152 8.19 -8.50 16.52
CA LEU A 152 6.77 -8.81 16.47
C LEU A 152 5.97 -7.72 17.20
N TYR A 153 4.90 -7.26 16.57
CA TYR A 153 3.90 -6.39 17.17
C TYR A 153 2.56 -7.11 17.20
N ASP A 154 1.85 -7.00 18.32
CA ASP A 154 0.43 -7.33 18.42
C ASP A 154 -0.36 -6.01 18.44
N TYR A 155 -1.47 -5.93 17.70
CA TYR A 155 -2.31 -4.73 17.60
C TYR A 155 -3.81 -5.02 17.82
N ALA A 156 -4.13 -6.17 18.42
CA ALA A 156 -5.47 -6.60 18.82
C ALA A 156 -5.80 -6.21 20.28
#